data_AF-A0A396KE02-F1
#
_entry.id   AF-A0A396KE02-F1
#
_cell.length_a   1.000
_cell.length_b   1.000
_cell.length_c   1.000
_cell.angle_alpha   90.00
_cell.angle_beta   90.00
_cell.angle_gamma   90.00
#
_symmetry.space_group_name_H-M   'P 1'
#
loop_
_entity.id
_entity.type
_entity.pdbx_description
1 polymer ?
#
loop_
_entity_poly.entity_id
_entity_poly.type
_entity_poly.pdbx_seq_one_letter_code
_entity_poly.pdbx_strand_id
1 'polypeptide(L)'
;MHTDYEGKKNDLLAKNPNIAFEMDCNHELYYRESNMSCNFRYESVVGTGRVEIVLEEEKEKALTLLMNHYHPVSVKFNPKFVHMTQCMKIIVNDMTAKRAMPKKNTLDYKVMQFQGEVRSPHMYEEKNRS
;
A
#
# COMPACT_ATOMS: atom_id res chain seq x y z
N MET A 1 6.35 1.51 -7.73
CA MET A 1 4.95 1.22 -8.08
C MET A 1 4.85 0.86 -9.56
N HIS A 2 3.78 0.20 -9.99
CA HIS A 2 3.50 -0.06 -11.41
C HIS A 2 2.10 0.44 -11.79
N THR A 3 1.90 0.80 -13.05
CA THR A 3 0.64 1.27 -13.63
C THR A 3 0.57 0.91 -15.11
N ASP A 4 -0.60 1.09 -15.72
CA ASP A 4 -0.68 1.28 -17.17
C ASP A 4 0.04 2.57 -17.59
N TYR A 5 0.33 2.69 -18.89
CA TYR A 5 0.93 3.91 -19.47
C TYR A 5 -0.04 5.09 -19.50
N GLU A 6 -1.33 4.80 -19.61
CA GLU A 6 -2.39 5.80 -19.69
C GLU A 6 -3.12 5.96 -18.36
N GLY A 7 -3.75 7.11 -18.20
CA GLY A 7 -4.67 7.38 -17.11
C GLY A 7 -4.39 8.70 -16.40
N LYS A 8 -5.44 9.22 -15.75
CA LYS A 8 -5.43 10.54 -15.11
C LYS A 8 -4.26 10.75 -14.13
N LYS A 9 -3.83 9.71 -13.43
CA LYS A 9 -2.69 9.78 -12.50
C LYS A 9 -1.40 10.12 -13.25
N ASN A 10 -1.14 9.48 -14.38
CA ASN A 10 0.06 9.73 -15.18
C ASN A 10 0.00 11.12 -15.81
N ASP A 11 -1.17 11.54 -16.29
CA ASP A 11 -1.37 12.90 -16.84
C ASP A 11 -1.07 13.99 -15.80
N LEU A 12 -1.48 13.76 -14.55
CA LEU A 12 -1.22 14.71 -13.46
C LEU A 12 0.26 14.70 -13.05
N LEU A 13 0.88 13.52 -12.95
CA LEU A 13 2.30 13.38 -12.61
C LEU A 13 3.23 13.95 -13.69
N ALA A 14 2.83 13.87 -14.96
CA ALA A 14 3.54 14.51 -16.07
C ALA A 14 3.54 16.04 -15.95
N LYS A 15 2.46 16.63 -15.41
CA LYS A 15 2.36 18.08 -15.18
C LYS A 15 3.08 18.52 -13.91
N ASN A 16 2.99 17.73 -12.84
CA ASN A 16 3.68 17.97 -11.59
C ASN A 16 4.08 16.65 -10.92
N PRO A 17 5.37 16.27 -10.94
CA PRO A 17 5.82 15.01 -10.37
C PRO A 17 6.02 15.07 -8.85
N ASN A 18 5.85 16.23 -8.22
CA ASN A 18 5.99 16.39 -6.77
C ASN A 18 4.72 15.89 -6.07
N ILE A 19 4.87 14.97 -5.13
CA ILE A 19 3.78 14.29 -4.44
C ILE A 19 3.98 14.30 -2.92
N ALA A 20 2.86 14.16 -2.21
CA ALA A 20 2.86 13.54 -0.89
C ALA A 20 2.52 12.05 -1.06
N PHE A 21 3.10 11.19 -0.23
CA PHE A 21 2.76 9.78 -0.17
C PHE A 21 2.43 9.39 1.27
N GLU A 22 1.58 8.38 1.40
CA GLU A 22 1.13 7.85 2.68
C GLU A 22 1.01 6.33 2.54
N MET A 23 1.42 5.64 3.60
CA MET A 23 1.32 4.18 3.73
C MET A 23 0.96 3.89 5.18
N ASP A 24 -0.13 3.17 5.39
CA ASP A 24 -0.56 2.76 6.73
C ASP A 24 -0.93 1.27 6.80
N CYS A 25 -0.92 0.74 8.01
CA CYS A 25 -1.30 -0.64 8.30
C CYS A 25 -1.78 -0.78 9.74
N ASN A 26 -2.13 -2.01 10.13
CA ASN A 26 -2.48 -2.37 11.49
C ASN A 26 -3.70 -1.59 12.04
N HIS A 27 -4.64 -1.28 11.14
CA HIS A 27 -5.87 -0.56 11.39
C HIS A 27 -6.81 -1.34 12.29
N GLU A 28 -7.15 -0.76 13.44
CA GLU A 28 -8.13 -1.36 14.34
C GLU A 28 -8.91 -0.27 15.07
N LEU A 29 -10.21 -0.26 14.86
CA LEU A 29 -11.12 0.62 15.55
C LEU A 29 -11.43 0.06 16.93
N TYR A 30 -11.30 0.88 17.96
CA TYR A 30 -11.58 0.45 19.32
C TYR A 30 -12.34 1.51 20.11
N TYR A 31 -13.17 1.01 21.02
CA TYR A 31 -13.92 1.82 21.97
C TYR A 31 -13.37 1.63 23.38
N ARG A 32 -13.29 2.72 24.12
CA ARG A 32 -12.93 2.76 25.53
C ARG A 32 -14.14 3.18 26.34
N GLU A 33 -14.68 2.25 27.10
CA GLU A 33 -15.89 2.45 27.89
C GLU A 33 -15.68 3.43 29.05
N SER A 34 -14.51 3.39 29.69
CA SER A 34 -14.17 4.22 30.86
C SER A 34 -14.23 5.72 30.60
N ASN A 35 -13.99 6.14 29.36
CA ASN A 35 -14.01 7.55 28.97
C ASN A 35 -14.87 7.81 27.72
N MET A 36 -15.74 6.86 27.36
CA MET A 36 -16.66 6.93 26.23
C MET A 36 -15.99 7.40 24.92
N SER A 37 -14.76 6.96 24.66
CA SER A 37 -13.99 7.43 23.50
C SER A 37 -13.82 6.35 22.44
N CYS A 38 -13.95 6.77 21.18
CA CYS A 38 -13.68 5.94 20.01
C CYS A 38 -12.33 6.36 19.41
N ASN A 39 -11.42 5.41 19.21
CA ASN A 39 -10.07 5.67 18.75
C ASN A 39 -9.64 4.63 17.71
N PHE A 40 -8.57 4.96 16.99
CA PHE A 40 -8.04 4.12 15.92
C PHE A 40 -6.59 3.75 16.23
N ARG A 41 -6.30 2.46 16.29
CA ARG A 41 -4.94 1.93 16.30
C ARG A 41 -4.46 1.88 14.86
N TYR A 42 -3.26 2.38 14.61
CA TYR A 42 -2.64 2.35 13.28
C TYR A 42 -1.14 2.57 13.37
N GLU A 43 -0.45 2.14 12.33
CA GLU A 43 0.93 2.49 12.05
C GLU A 43 0.98 3.14 10.67
N SER A 44 1.70 4.25 10.53
CA SER A 44 1.72 5.03 9.29
C SER A 44 3.09 5.64 9.03
N VAL A 45 3.39 5.81 7.74
CA VAL A 45 4.47 6.63 7.22
C VAL A 45 3.88 7.63 6.23
N VAL A 46 4.18 8.91 6.41
CA VAL A 46 3.78 9.99 5.51
C VAL A 46 5.01 10.77 5.11
N GLY A 47 5.12 11.14 3.84
CA GLY A 47 6.26 11.92 3.37
C GLY A 47 5.98 12.67 2.08
N THR A 48 6.99 13.39 1.61
CA THR A 48 6.97 14.04 0.30
C THR A 48 8.09 13.49 -0.58
N GLY A 49 7.89 13.60 -1.88
CA GLY A 49 8.89 13.15 -2.84
C GLY A 49 8.56 13.56 -4.26
N ARG A 50 9.38 13.09 -5.18
CA ARG A 50 9.21 13.28 -6.62
C ARG A 50 9.09 11.94 -7.31
N VAL A 51 8.07 11.79 -8.16
CA VAL A 51 7.89 10.60 -9.00
C VAL A 51 8.80 10.67 -10.21
N GLU A 52 9.45 9.55 -10.52
CA GLU A 52 10.23 9.35 -11.73
C GLU A 52 9.79 8.06 -12.44
N ILE A 53 9.68 8.12 -13.77
CA ILE A 53 9.47 6.94 -14.59
C ILE A 53 10.77 6.12 -14.58
N VAL A 54 10.63 4.81 -14.35
CA VAL A 54 11.75 3.85 -14.40
C VAL A 54 12.08 3.56 -15.86
N LEU A 55 13.38 3.62 -16.20
CA LEU A 55 13.87 3.35 -17.54
C LEU A 55 13.65 1.89 -17.94
N GLU A 56 13.59 1.62 -19.25
CA GLU A 56 13.27 0.31 -19.79
C GLU A 56 14.19 -0.79 -19.25
N GLU A 57 15.49 -0.51 -19.23
CA GLU A 57 16.54 -1.40 -18.72
C GLU A 57 16.44 -1.69 -17.22
N GLU A 58 15.77 -0.83 -16.45
CA GLU A 58 15.58 -0.98 -15.01
C GLU A 58 14.24 -1.67 -14.65
N LYS A 59 13.32 -1.82 -15.61
CA LYS A 59 11.96 -2.32 -15.35
C LYS A 59 11.93 -3.75 -14.84
N GLU A 60 12.73 -4.65 -15.40
CA GLU A 60 12.77 -6.05 -14.94
C GLU A 60 13.16 -6.13 -13.46
N LYS A 61 14.16 -5.36 -13.05
CA LYS A 61 14.58 -5.24 -11.65
C LYS A 61 13.47 -4.65 -10.79
N ALA A 62 12.84 -3.56 -11.23
CA ALA A 62 11.76 -2.91 -10.48
C ALA A 62 10.56 -3.85 -10.27
N LEU A 63 10.13 -4.57 -11.32
CA LEU A 63 9.04 -5.53 -11.24
C LEU A 63 9.41 -6.72 -10.36
N THR A 64 10.65 -7.21 -10.43
CA THR A 64 11.13 -8.28 -9.54
C THR A 64 11.05 -7.88 -8.07
N LEU A 65 11.45 -6.64 -7.73
CA LEU A 65 11.32 -6.11 -6.37
C LEU A 65 9.85 -6.05 -5.92
N LEU A 66 8.94 -5.62 -6.79
CA LEU A 66 7.51 -5.60 -6.49
C LEU A 66 6.94 -7.01 -6.29
N MET A 67 7.31 -7.97 -7.14
CA MET A 67 6.85 -9.36 -7.01
C MET A 67 7.34 -10.00 -5.73
N ASN A 68 8.60 -9.78 -5.35
CA ASN A 68 9.14 -10.28 -4.07
C ASN A 68 8.49 -9.61 -2.85
N HIS A 69 7.96 -8.38 -3.01
CA HIS A 69 7.21 -7.72 -1.94
C HIS A 69 5.81 -8.33 -1.75
N TYR A 70 5.14 -8.71 -2.83
CA TYR A 70 3.78 -9.28 -2.77
C TYR A 70 3.74 -10.78 -2.54
N HIS A 71 4.73 -11.51 -3.04
CA HIS A 71 4.73 -12.96 -3.02
C HIS A 71 5.78 -13.49 -2.03
N PRO A 72 5.40 -14.38 -1.09
CA PRO A 72 6.32 -14.89 -0.07
C PRO A 72 7.47 -15.74 -0.65
N VAL A 73 7.33 -16.17 -1.91
CA VAL A 73 8.33 -16.94 -2.66
C VAL A 73 8.62 -16.23 -3.96
N SER A 74 9.90 -16.16 -4.37
CA SER A 74 10.26 -15.57 -5.64
C SER A 74 9.65 -16.37 -6.81
N VAL A 75 8.84 -15.70 -7.62
CA VAL A 75 8.17 -16.29 -8.79
C VAL A 75 8.63 -15.59 -10.07
N LYS A 76 8.78 -16.37 -11.14
CA LYS A 76 9.06 -15.81 -12.47
C LYS A 76 7.77 -15.26 -13.06
N PHE A 77 7.86 -14.12 -13.75
CA PHE A 77 6.76 -13.53 -14.50
C PHE A 77 7.10 -13.51 -16.00
N ASN A 78 6.07 -13.44 -16.84
CA ASN A 78 6.25 -13.46 -18.30
C ASN A 78 6.96 -12.16 -18.75
N PRO A 79 8.13 -12.24 -19.44
CA PRO A 79 8.89 -11.07 -19.88
C PRO A 79 8.10 -10.09 -20.76
N LYS A 80 7.06 -10.56 -21.47
CA LYS A 80 6.19 -9.69 -22.28
C LYS A 80 5.56 -8.57 -21.46
N PHE A 81 5.28 -8.80 -20.17
CA PHE A 81 4.69 -7.79 -19.30
C PHE A 81 5.68 -6.71 -18.86
N VAL A 82 6.98 -6.93 -18.98
CA VAL A 82 8.00 -5.91 -18.66
C VAL A 82 7.81 -4.68 -19.54
N HIS A 83 7.68 -4.90 -20.85
CA HIS A 83 7.50 -3.82 -21.83
C HIS A 83 6.11 -3.17 -21.75
N MET A 84 5.08 -3.92 -21.38
CA MET A 84 3.70 -3.42 -21.33
C MET A 84 3.36 -2.70 -20.01
N THR A 85 4.23 -2.75 -19.01
CA THR A 85 3.97 -2.16 -17.69
C THR A 85 4.80 -0.90 -17.48
N GLN A 86 4.17 0.22 -17.12
CA GLN A 86 4.89 1.40 -16.68
C GLN A 86 5.32 1.22 -15.22
N CYS A 87 6.60 1.44 -14.94
CA CYS A 87 7.13 1.42 -13.58
C CYS A 87 7.52 2.84 -13.17
N MET A 88 7.26 3.16 -11.91
CA MET A 88 7.59 4.45 -11.31
C MET A 88 8.27 4.26 -9.95
N LYS A 89 9.24 5.12 -9.66
CA LYS A 89 9.90 5.23 -8.35
C LYS A 89 9.60 6.59 -7.73
N ILE A 90 9.58 6.64 -6.40
CA ILE A 90 9.48 7.90 -5.65
C ILE A 90 10.87 8.18 -5.10
N ILE A 91 11.45 9.31 -5.49
CA ILE A 91 12.63 9.87 -4.83
C ILE A 91 12.10 10.62 -3.60
N VAL A 92 12.33 10.06 -2.42
CA VAL A 92 11.82 10.59 -1.15
C VAL A 92 12.64 11.80 -0.73
N ASN A 93 11.96 12.90 -0.42
CA ASN A 93 12.59 14.12 0.11
C ASN A 93 12.64 14.06 1.65
N ASP A 94 11.48 13.81 2.27
CA ASP A 94 11.31 13.70 3.71
C ASP A 94 10.20 12.69 4.04
N MET A 95 10.27 12.12 5.24
CA MET A 95 9.21 11.27 5.76
C MET A 95 9.15 11.32 7.28
N THR A 96 7.95 11.13 7.81
CA THR A 96 7.65 10.95 9.22
C THR A 96 6.89 9.65 9.43
N ALA A 97 7.01 9.06 10.62
CA ALA A 97 6.29 7.85 10.98
C ALA A 97 5.54 8.04 12.30
N LYS A 98 4.34 7.44 12.39
CA LYS A 98 3.53 7.46 13.61
C LYS A 98 2.96 6.07 13.88
N ARG A 99 3.14 5.61 15.11
CA ARG A 99 2.49 4.43 15.67
C ARG A 99 1.53 4.89 16.76
N ALA A 100 0.23 4.72 16.53
CA ALA A 100 -0.82 5.01 17.49
C ALA A 100 -1.30 3.70 18.13
N MET A 101 -0.95 3.50 19.40
CA MET A 101 -1.31 2.30 20.16
C MET A 101 -2.05 2.68 21.44
N PRO A 102 -2.95 1.84 21.94
CA PRO A 102 -3.49 1.96 23.29
C PRO A 102 -2.36 1.95 24.33
N LYS A 103 -2.57 2.62 25.47
CA LYS A 103 -1.61 2.54 26.58
C LYS A 103 -1.54 1.10 27.10
N LYS A 104 -0.34 0.67 27.54
CA LYS A 104 -0.18 -0.64 28.21
C LYS A 104 -1.17 -0.74 29.37
N ASN A 105 -1.87 -1.88 29.49
CA ASN A 105 -2.89 -2.18 30.51
C ASN A 105 -4.22 -1.42 30.35
N THR A 106 -4.63 -1.06 29.13
CA THR A 106 -5.99 -0.54 28.89
C THR A 106 -7.00 -1.70 29.02
N LEU A 107 -7.57 -1.89 30.22
CA LEU A 107 -8.47 -3.00 30.54
C LEU A 107 -9.84 -2.92 29.85
N ASP A 108 -10.29 -1.72 29.52
CA ASP A 108 -11.59 -1.44 28.89
C ASP A 108 -11.49 -1.34 27.36
N TYR A 109 -10.43 -1.90 26.77
CA TYR A 109 -10.19 -1.93 25.34
C TYR A 109 -11.13 -2.91 24.65
N LYS A 110 -12.11 -2.39 23.90
CA LYS A 110 -13.03 -3.20 23.10
C LYS A 110 -12.80 -2.94 21.61
N VAL A 111 -12.21 -3.91 20.92
CA VAL A 111 -12.11 -3.89 19.46
C VAL A 111 -13.51 -3.92 18.87
N MET A 112 -13.79 -2.97 17.99
CA MET A 112 -15.07 -2.93 17.29
C MET A 112 -14.93 -3.70 15.97
N GLN A 113 -15.82 -4.66 15.76
CA GLN A 113 -15.98 -5.27 14.44
C GLN A 113 -16.62 -4.24 13.52
N PHE A 114 -16.00 -3.94 12.38
CA PHE A 114 -16.66 -3.17 11.34
C PHE A 114 -17.93 -3.93 10.92
N GLN A 115 -19.09 -3.28 10.98
CA GLN A 115 -20.38 -3.89 10.58
C GLN A 115 -20.53 -4.05 9.05
N GLY A 116 -19.43 -4.19 8.31
CA GLY A 116 -19.42 -4.41 6.87
C GLY A 116 -18.43 -5.51 6.51
N GLU A 117 -18.83 -6.44 5.65
CA GLU A 117 -17.93 -7.44 5.07
C GLU A 117 -16.83 -6.73 4.27
N VAL A 118 -15.61 -6.66 4.80
CA VAL A 118 -14.44 -6.30 4.01
C VAL A 118 -13.94 -7.57 3.31
N ARG A 119 -14.53 -7.89 2.16
CA ARG A 119 -14.00 -8.93 1.28
C ARG A 119 -12.72 -8.39 0.63
N SER A 120 -11.57 -8.97 0.98
CA SER A 120 -10.31 -8.74 0.27
C SER A 120 -10.48 -9.15 -1.22
N PRO A 121 -10.13 -8.29 -2.20
CA PRO A 121 -10.20 -8.64 -3.62
C PRO A 121 -9.23 -9.74 -4.07
N HIS A 122 -8.32 -10.21 -3.21
CA HIS A 122 -7.21 -11.09 -3.62
C HIS A 122 -7.35 -12.57 -3.23
N MET A 123 -8.55 -13.02 -2.85
CA MET A 123 -8.84 -14.44 -2.73
C MET A 123 -9.72 -14.87 -3.91
N TYR A 124 -9.14 -15.01 -5.10
CA TYR A 124 -9.74 -15.92 -6.09
C TYR A 124 -9.49 -17.34 -5.58
N GLU A 125 -10.55 -17.98 -5.09
CA GLU A 125 -10.56 -19.42 -4.89
C GLU A 125 -10.31 -20.10 -6.25
N GLU A 126 -9.21 -20.85 -6.34
CA GLU A 126 -9.10 -21.96 -7.30
C GLU A 126 -10.17 -23.00 -6.94
N LYS A 127 -11.40 -22.81 -7.41
CA LYS A 127 -12.38 -23.89 -7.48
C LYS A 127 -13.07 -23.88 -8.83
N ASN A 128 -12.84 -24.99 -9.54
CA ASN A 128 -13.59 -25.53 -10.66
C ASN A 128 -13.22 -25.01 -12.07
N ARG A 129 -12.19 -25.66 -12.64
CA ARG A 129 -12.23 -26.06 -14.05
C ARG A 129 -11.71 -27.50 -14.19
N SER A 130 -12.65 -28.44 -14.09
CA SER A 130 -12.65 -29.66 -14.88
C SER A 130 -12.93 -29.34 -16.35
#